data_AF-A0A349L3C8-F1
#
_entry.id   AF-A0A349L3C8-F1
#
_cell.length_a   1.000
_cell.length_b   1.000
_cell.length_c   1.000
_cell.angle_alpha   90.00
_cell.angle_beta   90.00
_cell.angle_gamma   90.00
#
_symmetry.space_group_name_H-M   'P 1'
#
loop_
_entity.id
_entity.type
_entity.pdbx_description
1 polymer ?
#
loop_
_entity_poly.entity_id
_entity_poly.type
_entity_poly.pdbx_seq_one_letter_code
_entity_poly.pdbx_strand_id
1 'polypeptide(L)' 'MTNLSKILSLENVLLDLEVSSKKRAFEQAGLIFENNCGIARSTVSDNLFARERLGSTGLGHG' A
#
# COMPACT_ATOMS: atom_id res chain seq x y z
N MET A 1 -20.15 -8.32 9.16
CA MET A 1 -18.70 -8.38 8.88
C MET A 1 -18.50 -8.32 7.38
N THR A 2 -17.60 -7.48 6.88
CA THR A 2 -17.31 -7.36 5.43
C THR A 2 -16.11 -8.22 5.06
N ASN A 3 -15.81 -8.40 3.78
CA ASN A 3 -14.59 -9.12 3.39
C ASN A 3 -13.30 -8.38 3.78
N LEU A 4 -13.34 -7.05 3.87
CA LEU A 4 -12.20 -6.25 4.35
C LEU A 4 -11.83 -6.56 5.80
N SER A 5 -12.81 -6.82 6.67
CA SER A 5 -12.53 -7.12 8.09
C SER A 5 -11.75 -8.43 8.29
N LYS A 6 -11.57 -9.25 7.25
CA LYS A 6 -10.76 -10.47 7.29
C LYS A 6 -9.28 -10.23 6.97
N ILE A 7 -8.95 -9.11 6.31
CA ILE A 7 -7.61 -8.86 5.75
C ILE A 7 -7.01 -7.50 6.14
N LEU A 8 -7.79 -6.62 6.77
CA LEU A 8 -7.35 -5.28 7.17
C LEU A 8 -7.39 -5.15 8.71
N SER A 9 -6.24 -5.37 9.36
CA SER A 9 -6.06 -5.10 10.78
C SER A 9 -5.91 -3.59 11.05
N LEU A 10 -6.16 -3.17 12.30
CA LEU A 10 -6.00 -1.77 12.71
C LEU A 10 -4.55 -1.26 12.54
N GLU A 11 -3.56 -2.15 12.69
CA GLU A 11 -2.13 -1.83 12.51
C GLU A 11 -1.78 -1.45 11.06
N ASN A 12 -2.64 -1.80 10.10
CA ASN A 12 -2.50 -1.46 8.69
C ASN A 12 -3.25 -0.17 8.30
N VAL A 13 -3.82 0.55 9.27
CA VAL A 13 -4.53 1.81 9.04
C VAL A 13 -3.64 2.98 9.45
N LEU A 14 -3.12 3.70 8.45
CA LEU A 14 -2.39 4.94 8.65
C LEU A 14 -3.25 6.13 8.24
N LEU A 15 -3.30 7.14 9.10
CA LEU A 15 -3.91 8.44 8.85
C LEU A 15 -2.82 9.51 8.78
N ASP A 16 -3.13 10.62 8.12
CA ASP A 16 -2.26 11.80 8.06
C ASP A 16 -0.83 11.50 7.56
N LEU A 17 -0.70 10.51 6.67
CA LEU A 17 0.57 10.15 6.06
C LEU A 17 1.00 11.25 5.07
N GLU A 18 2.04 11.99 5.41
CA GLU A 18 2.62 13.00 4.54
C GLU A 18 3.60 12.37 3.54
N VAL A 19 3.22 12.32 2.27
CA VAL A 19 4.07 11.81 1.18
C VAL A 19 4.03 12.73 -0.03
N SER A 20 5.20 13.03 -0.57
CA SER A 20 5.35 13.96 -1.69
C SER A 20 5.14 13.33 -3.07
N SER A 21 4.97 12.00 -3.15
CA SER A 21 4.79 11.29 -4.41
C SER A 21 4.14 9.93 -4.24
N LYS A 22 3.54 9.42 -5.32
CA LYS A 22 3.04 8.04 -5.43
C LYS A 22 4.10 7.00 -5.07
N LYS A 23 5.36 7.25 -5.43
CA LYS A 23 6.48 6.39 -5.08
C LYS A 23 6.63 6.24 -3.58
N ARG A 24 6.66 7.36 -2.86
CA ARG A 24 6.74 7.35 -1.41
C ARG A 24 5.54 6.66 -0.77
N ALA A 25 4.34 6.84 -1.32
CA ALA A 25 3.15 6.12 -0.86
C ALA A 25 3.30 4.59 -0.98
N PHE A 26 3.83 4.08 -2.11
CA PHE A 26 4.07 2.64 -2.29
C PHE A 26 5.19 2.09 -1.41
N GLU A 27 6.26 2.87 -1.18
CA GLU A 27 7.31 2.52 -0.23
C GLU A 27 6.76 2.39 1.20
N GLN A 28 5.86 3.29 1.62
CA GLN A 28 5.19 3.22 2.91
C GLN A 28 4.26 2.01 3.01
N ALA A 29 3.51 1.69 1.97
CA ALA A 29 2.75 0.44 1.93
C ALA A 29 3.67 -0.78 2.10
N GLY A 30 4.83 -0.79 1.42
CA GLY A 30 5.84 -1.84 1.59
C GLY A 30 6.31 -2.01 3.03
N LEU A 31 6.55 -0.92 3.76
CA LEU A 31 6.90 -0.97 5.18
C LEU A 31 5.80 -1.58 6.05
N ILE A 32 4.53 -1.22 5.81
CA ILE A 32 3.39 -1.77 6.55
C ILE A 32 3.32 -3.30 6.36
N PHE A 33 3.42 -3.77 5.11
CA PHE A 33 3.40 -5.20 4.80
C PHE A 33 4.63 -5.94 5.33
N GLU A 34 5.81 -5.31 5.37
CA GLU A 34 7.00 -5.92 5.97
C GLU A 34 6.82 -6.12 7.46
N ASN A 35 6.40 -5.07 8.17
CA ASN A 35 6.24 -5.11 9.62
C ASN A 35 5.14 -6.07 10.07
N ASN A 36 4.01 -6.09 9.35
CA ASN A 36 2.79 -6.75 9.83
C ASN A 36 2.47 -8.05 9.07
N CYS A 37 3.13 -8.32 7.93
CA CYS A 37 2.87 -9.51 7.11
C CYS A 37 4.15 -10.29 6.74
N GLY A 38 5.35 -9.81 7.11
CA GLY A 38 6.61 -10.52 6.87
C GLY A 38 7.04 -10.58 5.40
N ILE A 39 6.48 -9.73 4.54
CA ILE A 39 6.83 -9.67 3.11
C ILE A 39 7.84 -8.54 2.93
N ALA A 40 8.99 -8.83 2.33
CA ALA A 40 10.03 -7.82 2.10
C ALA A 40 9.45 -6.56 1.41
N ARG A 41 9.75 -5.37 1.98
CA ARG A 41 9.17 -4.10 1.52
C ARG A 41 9.44 -3.84 0.04
N SER A 42 10.62 -4.23 -0.45
CA SER A 42 11.02 -4.07 -1.85
C SER A 42 10.14 -4.89 -2.79
N THR A 43 9.86 -6.15 -2.41
CA THR A 43 8.96 -7.03 -3.16
C THR A 43 7.58 -6.39 -3.27
N VAL A 44 7.06 -5.82 -2.19
CA VAL A 44 5.75 -5.16 -2.19
C VAL A 44 5.77 -3.91 -3.08
N SER A 45 6.71 -2.99 -2.85
CA SER A 45 6.77 -1.75 -3.62
C SER A 45 6.99 -1.99 -5.11
N ASP A 46 7.88 -2.92 -5.47
CA ASP A 46 8.22 -3.22 -6.86
C ASP A 46 7.04 -3.83 -7.60
N ASN A 47 6.29 -4.74 -6.97
CA ASN A 47 5.10 -5.34 -7.57
C ASN A 47 3.94 -4.34 -7.70
N LEU A 48 3.73 -3.47 -6.69
CA LEU A 48 2.76 -2.37 -6.79
C LEU A 48 3.10 -1.44 -7.96
N PHE A 49 4.37 -1.09 -8.11
CA PHE A 49 4.85 -0.29 -9.23
C PHE A 49 4.70 -1.00 -10.58
N ALA A 50 5.03 -2.28 -10.65
CA ALA A 50 4.89 -3.07 -11.87
C ALA A 50 3.44 -3.06 -12.36
N ARG A 51 2.46 -3.21 -11.45
CA ARG A 51 1.05 -3.11 -11.79
C ARG A 51 0.68 -1.70 -12.24
N GLU A 52 1.07 -0.68 -11.49
CA GLU A 52 0.72 0.72 -11.78
C GLU A 52 1.21 1.18 -13.16
N ARG A 53 2.36 0.66 -13.62
CA ARG A 53 2.91 0.95 -14.96
C ARG A 53 2.03 0.44 -16.11
N LEU A 54 1.15 -0.53 -15.88
CA LEU A 54 0.20 -1.02 -16.89
C LEU A 54 -0.96 -0.04 -17.10
N GLY A 55 -1.16 0.88 -16.18
CA GLY A 55 -2.26 1.84 -16.18
C GLY A 55 -2.65 2.20 -14.76
N SER A 56 -2.97 3.48 -14.57
CA SER A 56 -3.34 4.07 -13.27
C SER A 56 -4.42 3.26 -12.56
N THR A 57 -4.21 2.96 -11.28
CA THR A 57 -5.26 2.36 -10.42
C THR A 57 -6.15 3.41 -9.73
N GLY A 58 -5.98 4.70 -10.04
CA GLY A 58 -6.84 5.76 -9.52
C GLY A 58 -8.25 5.69 -10.12
N LEU A 59 -9.27 5.75 -9.26
CA LEU A 59 -10.68 5.74 -9.67
C LEU A 59 -11.25 7.16 -9.89
N GLY A 60 -10.46 8.19 -9.60
CA GLY A 60 -10.87 9.60 -9.61
C GLY A 60 -11.37 10.09 -8.24
N HIS A 61 -11.45 11.42 -8.08
CA HIS A 61 -11.84 12.12 -6.83
C HIS A 61 -10.84 11.99 -5.66
N GLY A 62 -9.57 11.72 -5.97
CA GLY A 62 -8.49 11.47 -5.00
C GLY A 62 -7.83 10.13 -5.28
#